data_AF-A0A351SPK5-F1
#
_entry.id   AF-A0A351SPK5-F1
#
_cell.length_a   1.000
_cell.length_b   1.000
_cell.length_c   1.000
_cell.angle_alpha   90.00
_cell.angle_beta   90.00
_cell.angle_gamma   90.00
#
_symmetry.space_group_name_H-M   'P 1'
#
loop_
_entity.id
_entity.type
_entity.pdbx_description
1 polymer ?
#
loop_
_entity_poly.entity_id
_entity_poly.type
_entity_poly.pdbx_seq_one_letter_code
_entity_poly.pdbx_strand_id
1 'polypeptide(L)'
;MYINITELLRLKGILNDTHGSIRDNLSGISSEISSINGNLDSSSLSRANGDMLEKISALSNIIDVNLDKLIAFLGEQIDKYQVTNDEAKTELYNLVNTISETFGAGGIILLDTANINNADTSEAVPEDTISEVSPEVENSSFADLSVYHSNPEKGFVVTTGNPTFDVSYEDRDLMYAVAAAESDKSYDDALAVSSVILNRCSNPNWVRSFGPTPKGQITGKGQFSVYKGPGVGAYAKYTGGNVPETVKKAVDDALNGVRNCSYMSFRSNSSTKFGNNMITASGNRYR
;
A
#
# COMPACT_ATOMS: atom_id res chain seq x y z
N MET A 1 16.25 18.54 -8.15
CA MET A 1 14.99 18.67 -7.39
C MET A 1 14.36 17.30 -7.35
N TYR A 2 14.33 16.65 -6.19
CA TYR A 2 13.73 15.32 -6.04
C TYR A 2 12.21 15.49 -5.98
N ILE A 3 11.49 14.93 -6.94
CA ILE A 3 10.02 14.89 -6.91
C ILE A 3 9.62 13.53 -6.35
N ASN A 4 8.91 13.54 -5.22
CA ASN A 4 8.41 12.34 -4.56
C ASN A 4 7.03 11.99 -5.14
N ILE A 5 6.96 10.94 -5.96
CA ILE A 5 5.72 10.48 -6.62
C ILE A 5 4.66 10.10 -5.57
N THR A 6 5.06 9.51 -4.45
CA THR A 6 4.16 9.16 -3.34
C THR A 6 3.50 10.42 -2.77
N GLU A 7 4.26 11.50 -2.64
CA GLU A 7 3.72 12.78 -2.17
C GLU A 7 2.79 13.42 -3.21
N LEU A 8 3.09 13.30 -4.51
CA LEU A 8 2.17 13.77 -5.57
C LEU A 8 0.84 13.02 -5.57
N LEU A 9 0.87 11.69 -5.43
CA LEU A 9 -0.33 10.86 -5.32
C LEU A 9 -1.16 11.24 -4.08
N ARG A 10 -0.49 11.43 -2.93
CA ARG A 10 -1.12 11.89 -1.68
C ARG A 10 -1.81 13.24 -1.86
N LEU A 11 -1.11 14.21 -2.45
CA LEU A 11 -1.64 15.55 -2.70
C LEU A 11 -2.84 15.51 -3.65
N LYS A 12 -2.79 14.69 -4.70
CA LYS A 12 -3.93 14.50 -5.63
C LYS A 12 -5.15 13.91 -4.92
N GLY A 13 -4.96 12.92 -4.05
CA GLY A 13 -6.03 12.34 -3.24
C GLY A 13 -6.68 13.36 -2.30
N ILE A 14 -5.89 14.08 -1.51
CA ILE A 14 -6.37 15.13 -0.60
C ILE A 14 -7.14 16.21 -1.36
N LEU A 15 -6.66 16.57 -2.56
CA LEU A 15 -7.31 17.57 -3.39
C LEU A 15 -8.68 17.11 -3.88
N ASN A 16 -8.83 15.86 -4.30
CA ASN A 16 -10.12 15.26 -4.66
C ASN A 16 -11.11 15.26 -3.48
N ASP A 17 -10.67 14.83 -2.30
CA ASP A 17 -11.53 14.77 -1.10
C ASP A 17 -11.97 16.18 -0.65
N THR A 18 -11.03 17.12 -0.69
CA THR A 18 -11.31 18.53 -0.36
C THR A 18 -12.29 19.12 -1.37
N HIS A 19 -12.10 18.82 -2.66
CA HIS A 19 -13.00 19.26 -3.72
C HIS A 19 -14.42 18.74 -3.54
N GLY A 20 -14.58 17.44 -3.32
CA GLY A 20 -15.88 16.82 -3.02
C GLY A 20 -16.54 17.45 -1.80
N SER A 21 -15.80 17.58 -0.69
CA SER A 21 -16.32 18.16 0.55
C SER A 21 -16.79 19.61 0.39
N ILE A 22 -16.04 20.44 -0.35
CA ILE A 22 -16.45 21.83 -0.61
C ILE A 22 -17.73 21.87 -1.47
N ARG A 23 -17.81 21.03 -2.50
CA ARG A 23 -18.99 20.95 -3.38
C ARG A 23 -20.24 20.55 -2.60
N ASP A 24 -20.14 19.53 -1.75
CA ASP A 24 -21.25 19.05 -0.92
C ASP A 24 -21.71 20.14 0.07
N ASN A 25 -20.77 20.84 0.70
CA ASN A 25 -21.09 21.93 1.62
C ASN A 25 -21.78 23.11 0.91
N LEU A 26 -21.28 23.56 -0.25
CA LEU A 26 -21.90 24.66 -1.00
C LEU A 26 -23.28 24.28 -1.55
N SER A 27 -23.46 23.02 -1.97
CA SER A 27 -24.75 22.47 -2.37
C SER A 27 -25.73 22.46 -1.19
N GLY A 28 -25.30 22.02 0.00
CA GLY A 28 -26.08 22.04 1.23
C GLY A 28 -26.53 23.46 1.61
N ILE A 29 -25.61 24.43 1.62
CA ILE A 29 -25.91 25.84 1.90
C ILE A 29 -26.92 26.39 0.88
N SER A 30 -26.74 26.07 -0.41
CA SER A 30 -27.67 26.52 -1.46
C SER A 30 -29.07 25.96 -1.28
N SER A 31 -29.17 24.69 -0.88
CA SER A 31 -30.43 24.02 -0.56
C SER A 31 -31.14 24.66 0.64
N GLU A 32 -30.40 24.93 1.72
CA GLU A 32 -30.93 25.58 2.93
C GLU A 32 -31.44 27.00 2.63
N ILE A 33 -30.66 27.81 1.92
CA ILE A 33 -31.07 29.17 1.53
C ILE A 33 -32.30 29.12 0.63
N SER A 34 -32.38 28.17 -0.31
CA SER A 34 -33.56 27.99 -1.17
C SER A 34 -34.81 27.62 -0.36
N SER A 35 -34.66 26.75 0.65
CA SER A 35 -35.74 26.37 1.56
C SER A 35 -36.20 27.56 2.41
N ILE A 36 -35.28 28.34 2.97
CA ILE A 36 -35.58 29.57 3.70
C ILE A 36 -36.34 30.54 2.78
N ASN A 37 -35.84 30.73 1.56
CA ASN A 37 -36.44 31.64 0.59
C ASN A 37 -37.89 31.27 0.23
N GLY A 38 -38.19 29.97 0.11
CA GLY A 38 -39.54 29.47 -0.16
C GLY A 38 -40.54 29.70 0.99
N ASN A 39 -40.07 29.97 2.20
CA ASN A 39 -40.89 30.19 3.40
C ASN A 39 -40.91 31.67 3.85
N LEU A 40 -40.31 32.59 3.08
CA LEU A 40 -40.27 34.01 3.40
C LEU A 40 -41.42 34.77 2.76
N ASP A 41 -42.16 35.53 3.57
CA ASP A 41 -43.22 36.43 3.09
C ASP A 41 -42.69 37.82 2.65
N SER A 42 -41.41 38.11 2.91
CA SER A 42 -40.81 39.41 2.60
C SER A 42 -40.09 39.42 1.26
N SER A 43 -40.62 40.18 0.29
CA SER A 43 -40.03 40.34 -1.04
C SER A 43 -38.60 40.88 -1.03
N SER A 44 -38.26 41.74 -0.07
CA SER A 44 -36.92 42.31 0.06
C SER A 44 -35.90 41.28 0.57
N LEU A 45 -36.30 40.45 1.55
CA LEU A 45 -35.47 39.35 2.03
C LEU A 45 -35.34 38.25 0.97
N SER A 46 -36.42 37.96 0.24
CA SER A 46 -36.35 36.98 -0.84
C SER A 46 -35.41 37.40 -1.95
N ARG A 47 -35.37 38.69 -2.29
CA ARG A 47 -34.41 39.22 -3.26
C ARG A 47 -32.97 39.12 -2.76
N ALA A 48 -32.72 39.47 -1.49
CA ALA A 48 -31.40 39.34 -0.90
C ALA A 48 -30.89 37.88 -0.88
N ASN A 49 -31.77 36.92 -0.58
CA ASN A 49 -31.45 35.49 -0.64
C ASN A 49 -31.18 35.01 -2.08
N GLY A 50 -31.94 35.52 -3.06
CA GLY A 50 -31.68 35.28 -4.48
C GLY A 50 -30.28 35.74 -4.90
N ASP A 51 -29.91 36.98 -4.56
CA ASP A 51 -28.58 37.54 -4.84
C ASP A 51 -27.47 36.72 -4.16
N MET A 52 -27.72 36.17 -2.97
CA MET A 52 -26.79 35.28 -2.27
C MET A 52 -26.62 33.93 -2.99
N LEU A 53 -27.71 33.31 -3.46
CA LEU A 53 -27.67 32.06 -4.21
C LEU A 53 -26.88 32.21 -5.52
N GLU A 54 -27.04 33.32 -6.23
CA GLU A 54 -26.26 33.60 -7.44
C GLU A 54 -24.76 33.71 -7.13
N LYS A 55 -24.40 34.41 -6.04
CA LYS A 55 -23.00 34.55 -5.62
C LYS A 55 -22.38 33.23 -5.18
N ILE A 56 -23.13 32.40 -4.44
CA ILE A 56 -22.68 31.06 -4.04
C ILE A 56 -22.48 30.17 -5.26
N SER A 57 -23.39 30.22 -6.23
CA SER A 57 -23.27 29.47 -7.49
C SER A 57 -22.03 29.91 -8.29
N ALA A 58 -21.79 31.22 -8.39
CA ALA A 58 -20.59 31.76 -9.04
C ALA A 58 -19.31 31.33 -8.33
N LEU A 59 -19.28 31.37 -6.99
CA LEU A 59 -18.15 30.92 -6.19
C LEU A 59 -17.89 29.41 -6.36
N SER A 60 -18.94 28.58 -6.35
CA SER A 60 -18.83 27.13 -6.58
C SER A 60 -18.16 26.85 -7.92
N ASN A 61 -18.65 27.48 -8.99
CA ASN A 61 -18.08 27.32 -10.33
C ASN A 61 -16.59 27.70 -10.39
N ILE A 62 -16.18 28.80 -9.73
CA ILE A 62 -14.78 29.24 -9.70
C ILE A 62 -13.91 28.21 -8.96
N ILE A 63 -14.40 27.70 -7.83
CA ILE A 63 -13.67 26.70 -7.04
C ILE A 63 -13.56 25.39 -7.82
N ASP A 64 -14.65 24.91 -8.41
CA ASP A 64 -14.69 23.69 -9.22
C ASP A 64 -13.65 23.75 -10.34
N VAL A 65 -13.69 24.80 -11.16
CA VAL A 65 -12.76 24.97 -12.29
C VAL A 65 -11.29 25.01 -11.84
N ASN A 66 -10.99 25.64 -10.70
CA ASN A 66 -9.61 25.76 -10.24
C ASN A 66 -9.11 24.45 -9.61
N LEU A 67 -9.94 23.74 -8.85
CA LEU A 67 -9.57 22.45 -8.26
C LEU A 67 -9.42 21.38 -9.34
N ASP A 68 -10.31 21.34 -10.33
CA ASP A 68 -10.19 20.43 -11.49
C ASP A 68 -8.86 20.65 -12.24
N LYS A 69 -8.46 21.91 -12.47
CA LYS A 69 -7.17 22.25 -13.10
C LYS A 69 -5.98 21.76 -12.28
N LEU A 70 -6.04 21.90 -10.95
CA LEU A 70 -4.96 21.44 -10.07
C LEU A 70 -4.88 19.90 -10.02
N ILE A 71 -6.03 19.22 -9.99
CA ILE A 71 -6.11 17.75 -10.06
C ILE A 71 -5.53 17.25 -11.39
N ALA A 72 -5.90 17.88 -12.51
CA ALA A 72 -5.38 17.56 -13.84
C ALA A 72 -3.86 17.77 -13.90
N PHE A 73 -3.36 18.91 -13.42
CA PHE A 73 -1.94 19.19 -13.36
C PHE A 73 -1.16 18.13 -12.57
N LEU A 74 -1.64 17.76 -11.38
CA LEU A 74 -1.00 16.71 -10.57
C LEU A 74 -1.03 15.36 -11.29
N GLY A 75 -2.13 15.04 -11.99
CA GLY A 75 -2.23 13.86 -12.86
C GLY A 75 -1.16 13.83 -13.93
N GLU A 76 -1.03 14.91 -14.71
CA GLU A 76 -0.01 15.02 -15.75
C GLU A 76 1.42 14.89 -15.20
N GLN A 77 1.70 15.44 -14.01
CA GLN A 77 3.00 15.25 -13.38
C GLN A 77 3.25 13.79 -13.02
N ILE A 78 2.27 13.11 -12.41
CA ILE A 78 2.39 11.69 -12.04
C ILE A 78 2.65 10.82 -13.27
N ASP A 79 1.86 11.00 -14.34
CA ASP A 79 1.95 10.20 -15.55
C ASP A 79 3.33 10.36 -16.20
N LYS A 80 3.85 11.60 -16.28
CA LYS A 80 5.18 11.86 -16.81
C LYS A 80 6.28 11.15 -16.02
N TYR A 81 6.19 11.12 -14.69
CA TYR A 81 7.16 10.44 -13.85
C TYR A 81 7.09 8.90 -13.93
N GLN A 82 5.88 8.34 -14.11
CA GLN A 82 5.71 6.91 -14.33
C GLN A 82 6.34 6.46 -15.66
N VAL A 83 6.08 7.20 -16.75
CA VAL A 83 6.66 6.91 -18.07
C VAL A 83 8.19 6.91 -18.02
N THR A 84 8.82 7.90 -17.38
CA THR A 84 10.30 7.94 -17.25
C THR A 84 10.86 6.74 -16.49
N ASN A 85 10.16 6.23 -15.48
CA ASN A 85 10.59 5.03 -14.77
C ASN A 85 10.45 3.76 -15.61
N ASP A 86 9.38 3.64 -16.39
CA ASP A 86 9.18 2.50 -17.31
C ASP A 86 10.19 2.51 -18.46
N GLU A 87 10.51 3.68 -19.00
CA GLU A 87 11.60 3.87 -19.97
C GLU A 87 12.94 3.45 -19.37
N ALA A 88 13.27 3.93 -18.16
CA ALA A 88 14.51 3.56 -17.47
C ALA A 88 14.60 2.05 -17.16
N LYS A 89 13.47 1.42 -16.78
CA LYS A 89 13.38 -0.03 -16.56
C LYS A 89 13.59 -0.81 -17.86
N THR A 90 13.02 -0.33 -18.96
CA THR A 90 13.18 -0.93 -20.29
C THR A 90 14.64 -0.85 -20.74
N GLU A 91 15.27 0.31 -20.60
CA GLU A 91 16.69 0.49 -20.90
C GLU A 91 17.58 -0.40 -20.02
N LEU A 92 17.23 -0.57 -18.74
CA LEU A 92 17.94 -1.49 -17.85
C LEU A 92 17.81 -2.94 -18.30
N TYR A 93 16.61 -3.39 -18.71
CA TYR A 93 16.43 -4.73 -19.26
C TYR A 93 17.20 -4.93 -20.56
N ASN A 94 17.19 -3.95 -21.45
CA ASN A 94 17.97 -4.00 -22.69
C ASN A 94 19.46 -4.14 -22.39
N LEU A 95 19.98 -3.37 -21.43
CA LEU A 95 21.37 -3.45 -20.99
C LEU A 95 21.69 -4.85 -20.41
N VAL A 96 20.84 -5.39 -19.54
CA VAL A 96 21.01 -6.73 -18.96
C VAL A 96 21.01 -7.81 -20.06
N ASN A 97 20.15 -7.68 -21.07
CA ASN A 97 20.11 -8.58 -22.21
C ASN A 97 21.39 -8.49 -23.04
N THR A 98 21.85 -7.28 -23.38
CA THR A 98 23.11 -7.09 -24.12
C THR A 98 24.31 -7.66 -23.38
N ILE A 99 24.37 -7.48 -22.05
CA ILE A 99 25.43 -8.09 -21.22
C ILE A 99 25.35 -9.62 -21.27
N SER A 100 24.14 -10.18 -21.17
CA SER A 100 23.91 -11.62 -21.21
C SER A 100 24.26 -12.23 -22.58
N GLU A 101 23.96 -11.52 -23.68
CA GLU A 101 24.36 -11.91 -25.04
C GLU A 101 25.87 -11.84 -25.24
N THR A 102 26.54 -10.84 -24.66
CA THR A 102 27.99 -10.63 -24.83
C THR A 102 28.82 -11.60 -23.98
N PHE A 103 28.37 -11.94 -22.78
CA PHE A 103 29.16 -12.69 -21.79
C PHE A 103 28.52 -14.03 -21.37
N GLY A 104 27.42 -14.44 -21.99
CA GLY A 104 26.63 -15.61 -21.60
C GLY A 104 25.73 -15.37 -20.39
N ALA A 105 24.67 -16.17 -20.26
CA ALA A 105 23.76 -16.12 -19.12
C ALA A 105 24.53 -16.37 -17.80
N GLY A 106 24.53 -15.38 -16.90
CA GLY A 106 25.18 -15.49 -15.58
C GLY A 106 26.62 -14.97 -15.48
N GLY A 107 27.16 -14.32 -16.52
CA GLY A 107 28.48 -13.66 -16.43
C GLY A 107 29.67 -14.62 -16.31
N ILE A 108 29.53 -15.85 -16.80
CA ILE A 108 30.66 -16.79 -16.89
C ILE A 108 31.48 -16.40 -18.13
N ILE A 109 32.59 -15.71 -17.91
CA ILE A 109 33.62 -15.49 -18.92
C ILE A 109 34.12 -16.87 -19.39
N LEU A 110 33.77 -17.28 -20.62
CA LEU A 110 34.49 -18.33 -21.33
C LEU A 110 35.88 -17.79 -21.70
N LEU A 111 36.83 -17.92 -20.79
CA LEU A 111 38.25 -17.87 -21.14
C LEU A 111 38.55 -19.12 -21.96
N ASP A 112 38.40 -19.02 -23.28
CA ASP A 112 38.91 -20.06 -24.16
C ASP A 112 40.43 -20.08 -23.98
N THR A 113 40.86 -21.08 -23.22
CA THR A 113 42.24 -21.27 -22.81
C THR A 113 42.98 -21.68 -24.06
N ALA A 114 43.86 -20.81 -24.54
CA ALA A 114 44.88 -21.19 -25.50
C ALA A 114 45.63 -22.41 -24.95
N ASN A 115 45.36 -23.60 -25.48
CA ASN A 115 46.41 -24.59 -25.64
C ASN A 115 46.14 -25.58 -26.78
N ILE A 116 47.08 -25.51 -27.71
CA ILE A 116 47.30 -26.35 -28.88
C ILE A 116 47.80 -27.73 -28.40
N ASN A 117 47.22 -28.83 -28.91
CA ASN A 117 47.88 -30.00 -29.52
C ASN A 117 47.13 -31.34 -29.32
N ASN A 118 46.54 -31.80 -30.43
CA ASN A 118 46.73 -33.11 -31.08
C ASN A 118 46.14 -34.42 -30.50
N ALA A 119 45.50 -35.16 -31.43
CA ALA A 119 45.15 -36.61 -31.45
C ALA A 119 44.01 -37.10 -30.53
N ASP A 120 43.16 -38.08 -30.86
CA ASP A 120 42.71 -38.79 -32.07
C ASP A 120 41.59 -39.75 -31.58
N THR A 121 40.61 -40.04 -32.43
CA THR A 121 39.69 -41.22 -32.46
C THR A 121 38.68 -41.58 -31.34
N SER A 122 37.44 -41.79 -31.81
CA SER A 122 36.36 -42.75 -31.43
C SER A 122 35.78 -42.69 -30.01
N GLU A 123 34.46 -42.75 -29.77
CA GLU A 123 33.52 -43.80 -30.18
C GLU A 123 32.06 -43.36 -29.88
N ALA A 124 31.09 -43.81 -30.68
CA ALA A 124 29.65 -43.53 -30.55
C ALA A 124 28.97 -44.35 -29.42
N VAL A 125 27.76 -44.01 -28.94
CA VAL A 125 26.43 -44.65 -29.22
C VAL A 125 25.52 -44.36 -27.97
N PRO A 126 24.15 -44.32 -27.97
CA PRO A 126 23.14 -43.59 -28.76
C PRO A 126 22.00 -42.97 -27.87
N GLU A 127 20.91 -42.53 -28.52
CA GLU A 127 19.61 -42.04 -27.99
C GLU A 127 18.91 -42.99 -27.00
N ASP A 128 18.21 -42.45 -25.98
CA ASP A 128 16.74 -42.23 -25.96
C ASP A 128 16.25 -41.97 -24.51
N THR A 129 15.48 -40.89 -24.30
CA THR A 129 14.33 -40.77 -23.37
C THR A 129 13.89 -39.32 -23.22
N ILE A 130 12.92 -38.92 -24.04
CA ILE A 130 12.04 -37.78 -23.76
C ILE A 130 11.03 -38.24 -22.71
N SER A 131 11.01 -37.61 -21.54
CA SER A 131 9.86 -37.65 -20.62
C SER A 131 9.76 -36.37 -19.80
N GLU A 132 8.63 -35.69 -20.02
CA GLU A 132 7.89 -34.81 -19.10
C GLU A 132 8.55 -33.51 -18.60
N VAL A 133 8.13 -32.44 -19.28
CA VAL A 133 8.07 -31.06 -18.80
C VAL A 133 7.33 -31.00 -17.44
N SER A 134 8.04 -30.57 -16.41
CA SER A 134 7.47 -30.01 -15.17
C SER A 134 8.04 -28.59 -15.04
N PRO A 135 7.21 -27.54 -14.97
CA PRO A 135 7.72 -26.18 -15.07
C PRO A 135 8.59 -25.86 -13.86
N GLU A 136 9.80 -25.42 -14.16
CA GLU A 136 10.81 -24.96 -13.23
C GLU A 136 10.25 -23.87 -12.31
N VAL A 137 10.56 -24.03 -11.03
CA VAL A 137 10.38 -23.04 -9.99
C VAL A 137 11.12 -21.77 -10.40
N GLU A 138 10.38 -20.73 -10.79
CA GLU A 138 10.92 -19.38 -10.95
C GLU A 138 11.56 -18.99 -9.62
N ASN A 139 12.90 -18.96 -9.62
CA ASN A 139 13.70 -18.49 -8.51
C ASN A 139 13.51 -16.97 -8.42
N SER A 140 12.43 -16.59 -7.75
CA SER A 140 12.12 -15.24 -7.28
C SER A 140 13.40 -14.65 -6.69
N SER A 141 13.81 -13.49 -7.19
CA SER A 141 14.86 -12.68 -6.59
C SER A 141 14.55 -12.51 -5.11
N PHE A 142 15.19 -13.30 -4.25
CA PHE A 142 15.02 -13.23 -2.81
C PHE A 142 15.36 -11.81 -2.38
N ALA A 143 14.36 -11.04 -1.94
CA ALA A 143 14.61 -9.77 -1.29
C ALA A 143 15.63 -10.01 -0.17
N ASP A 144 16.60 -9.11 -0.02
CA ASP A 144 17.61 -9.22 1.02
C ASP A 144 16.92 -9.24 2.40
N LEU A 145 16.75 -10.44 2.97
CA LEU A 145 16.05 -10.64 4.22
C LEU A 145 16.84 -10.09 5.42
N SER A 146 18.14 -9.78 5.25
CA SER A 146 19.01 -9.32 6.33
C SER A 146 18.63 -7.93 6.86
N VAL A 147 17.84 -7.17 6.09
CA VAL A 147 17.33 -5.87 6.51
C VAL A 147 16.17 -5.96 7.50
N TYR A 148 15.60 -7.16 7.70
CA TYR A 148 14.47 -7.39 8.59
C TYR A 148 14.88 -8.17 9.83
N HIS A 149 14.28 -7.84 10.97
CA HIS A 149 14.54 -8.51 12.23
C HIS A 149 13.66 -9.76 12.37
N SER A 150 14.30 -10.92 12.54
CA SER A 150 13.64 -12.18 12.87
C SER A 150 13.91 -12.60 14.31
N ASN A 151 12.90 -13.17 14.96
CA ASN A 151 12.99 -13.87 16.24
C ASN A 151 12.21 -15.20 16.17
N PRO A 152 12.81 -16.26 15.60
CA PRO A 152 12.13 -17.54 15.38
C PRO A 152 11.63 -18.22 16.67
N GLU A 153 12.35 -18.05 17.79
CA GLU A 153 11.95 -18.61 19.09
C GLU A 153 10.61 -18.06 19.59
N LYS A 154 10.27 -16.85 19.15
CA LYS A 154 9.00 -16.17 19.44
C LYS A 154 8.04 -16.20 18.27
N GLY A 155 8.29 -17.05 17.27
CA GLY A 155 7.46 -17.21 16.07
C GLY A 155 7.45 -16.02 15.12
N PHE A 156 8.44 -15.13 15.24
CA PHE A 156 8.65 -14.05 14.27
C PHE A 156 9.70 -14.49 13.26
N VAL A 157 9.24 -15.04 12.14
CA VAL A 157 10.10 -15.44 11.03
C VAL A 157 9.75 -14.56 9.85
N VAL A 158 10.73 -13.84 9.33
CA VAL A 158 10.52 -13.01 8.15
C VAL A 158 10.41 -13.90 6.92
N THR A 159 9.34 -13.69 6.14
CA THR A 159 9.10 -14.36 4.87
C THR A 159 8.76 -13.34 3.79
N THR A 160 9.14 -13.67 2.56
CA THR A 160 8.81 -12.91 1.33
C THR A 160 8.05 -13.81 0.37
N GLY A 161 7.44 -13.22 -0.67
CA GLY A 161 6.62 -13.98 -1.62
C GLY A 161 5.24 -14.36 -1.07
N ASN A 162 4.80 -13.74 0.04
CA ASN A 162 3.44 -13.88 0.53
C ASN A 162 2.46 -13.13 -0.40
N PRO A 163 1.14 -13.42 -0.32
CA PRO A 163 0.14 -12.70 -1.10
C PRO A 163 0.30 -11.18 -0.99
N THR A 164 0.33 -10.51 -2.15
CA THR A 164 0.34 -9.06 -2.26
C THR A 164 -1.09 -8.53 -2.33
N PHE A 165 -1.28 -7.30 -1.88
CA PHE A 165 -2.60 -6.67 -1.87
C PHE A 165 -2.50 -5.29 -2.52
N ASP A 166 -3.11 -5.18 -3.71
CA ASP A 166 -3.36 -3.88 -4.31
C ASP A 166 -4.62 -3.27 -3.64
N VAL A 167 -4.46 -2.10 -3.04
CA VAL A 167 -5.48 -1.45 -2.23
C VAL A 167 -5.61 0.02 -2.63
N SER A 168 -6.82 0.56 -2.49
CA SER A 168 -7.05 1.99 -2.74
C SER A 168 -6.23 2.86 -1.78
N TYR A 169 -6.06 4.13 -2.14
CA TYR A 169 -5.36 5.08 -1.29
C TYR A 169 -5.99 5.20 0.10
N GLU A 170 -7.33 5.22 0.17
CA GLU A 170 -8.08 5.35 1.41
C GLU A 170 -7.92 4.09 2.29
N ASP A 171 -7.92 2.91 1.67
CA ASP A 171 -7.70 1.64 2.37
C ASP A 171 -6.25 1.52 2.87
N ARG A 172 -5.28 2.07 2.13
CA ARG A 172 -3.88 2.17 2.55
C ARG A 172 -3.70 3.15 3.72
N ASP A 173 -4.28 4.35 3.66
CA ASP A 173 -4.24 5.33 4.76
C ASP A 173 -4.90 4.76 6.03
N LEU A 174 -6.01 4.03 5.87
CA LEU A 174 -6.64 3.30 6.97
C LEU A 174 -5.68 2.26 7.59
N MET A 175 -4.98 1.47 6.77
CA MET A 175 -3.98 0.51 7.27
C MET A 175 -2.84 1.19 8.00
N TYR A 176 -2.30 2.29 7.46
CA TYR A 176 -1.26 3.08 8.14
C TYR A 176 -1.73 3.58 9.50
N ALA A 177 -2.93 4.16 9.55
CA ALA A 177 -3.49 4.73 10.77
C ALA A 177 -3.76 3.66 11.84
N VAL A 178 -4.27 2.49 11.45
CA VAL A 178 -4.51 1.37 12.35
C VAL A 178 -3.21 0.75 12.83
N ALA A 179 -2.23 0.53 11.95
CA ALA A 179 -0.92 0.01 12.34
C ALA A 179 -0.21 0.96 13.32
N ALA A 180 -0.27 2.27 13.11
CA ALA A 180 0.29 3.25 14.04
C ALA A 180 -0.44 3.28 15.39
N ALA A 181 -1.76 3.10 15.38
CA ALA A 181 -2.54 3.07 16.60
C ALA A 181 -2.33 1.78 17.42
N GLU A 182 -2.18 0.64 16.75
CA GLU A 182 -2.08 -0.68 17.39
C GLU A 182 -0.65 -1.11 17.71
N SER A 183 0.39 -0.54 17.09
CA SER A 183 1.79 -0.87 17.39
C SER A 183 2.44 0.06 18.41
N ASP A 184 3.64 -0.26 18.87
CA ASP A 184 4.54 0.67 19.56
C ASP A 184 5.23 1.68 18.62
N LYS A 185 4.83 1.72 17.35
CA LYS A 185 5.36 2.56 16.26
C LYS A 185 6.80 2.25 15.83
N SER A 186 7.38 1.17 16.33
CA SER A 186 8.58 0.58 15.74
C SER A 186 8.25 -0.09 14.41
N TYR A 187 9.28 -0.28 13.57
CA TYR A 187 9.14 -0.97 12.30
C TYR A 187 8.63 -2.41 12.50
N ASP A 188 9.25 -3.16 13.41
CA ASP A 188 8.98 -4.58 13.61
C ASP A 188 7.58 -4.86 14.16
N ASP A 189 7.13 -4.08 15.15
CA ASP A 189 5.80 -4.25 15.74
C ASP A 189 4.71 -3.79 14.75
N ALA A 190 4.95 -2.72 13.99
CA ALA A 190 4.05 -2.29 12.91
C ALA A 190 3.97 -3.34 11.79
N LEU A 191 5.09 -3.95 11.40
CA LEU A 191 5.13 -5.04 10.42
C LEU A 191 4.40 -6.28 10.96
N ALA A 192 4.47 -6.55 12.26
CA ALA A 192 3.76 -7.67 12.89
C ALA A 192 2.24 -7.45 12.97
N VAL A 193 1.79 -6.24 13.33
CA VAL A 193 0.35 -5.88 13.22
C VAL A 193 -0.14 -6.03 11.78
N SER A 194 0.63 -5.51 10.82
CA SER A 194 0.28 -5.57 9.39
C SER A 194 0.26 -7.01 8.87
N SER A 195 1.22 -7.83 9.29
CA SER A 195 1.27 -9.26 8.98
C SER A 195 0.01 -9.96 9.46
N VAL A 196 -0.44 -9.71 10.70
CA VAL A 196 -1.68 -10.30 11.22
C VAL A 196 -2.89 -9.91 10.38
N ILE A 197 -3.04 -8.63 10.01
CA ILE A 197 -4.14 -8.16 9.16
C ILE A 197 -4.15 -8.95 7.84
N LEU A 198 -3.01 -9.05 7.17
CA LEU A 198 -2.92 -9.68 5.87
C LEU A 198 -2.97 -11.21 5.92
N ASN A 199 -2.51 -11.84 7.00
CA ASN A 199 -2.66 -13.28 7.23
C ASN A 199 -4.15 -13.66 7.34
N ARG A 200 -4.96 -12.80 7.96
CA ARG A 200 -6.43 -13.00 8.05
C ARG A 200 -7.10 -12.93 6.69
N CYS A 201 -6.61 -12.10 5.77
CA CYS A 201 -7.13 -12.00 4.40
C CYS A 201 -7.00 -13.31 3.60
N SER A 202 -6.08 -14.20 3.98
CA SER A 202 -5.88 -15.50 3.34
C SER A 202 -6.39 -16.68 4.17
N ASN A 203 -6.85 -16.45 5.41
CA ASN A 203 -7.34 -17.52 6.27
C ASN A 203 -8.84 -17.78 6.07
N PRO A 204 -9.27 -19.01 5.71
CA PRO A 204 -10.67 -19.29 5.41
C PRO A 204 -11.68 -18.90 6.49
N ASN A 205 -11.32 -19.04 7.78
CA ASN A 205 -12.21 -18.70 8.88
C ASN A 205 -12.42 -17.19 9.00
N TRP A 206 -11.37 -16.40 8.79
CA TRP A 206 -11.44 -14.94 8.87
C TRP A 206 -12.05 -14.33 7.61
N VAL A 207 -11.74 -14.89 6.44
CA VAL A 207 -12.36 -14.52 5.16
C VAL A 207 -13.86 -14.74 5.21
N ARG A 208 -14.34 -15.86 5.77
CA ARG A 208 -15.78 -16.12 5.94
C ARG A 208 -16.47 -15.08 6.81
N SER A 209 -15.78 -14.53 7.81
CA SER A 209 -16.36 -13.57 8.76
C SER A 209 -16.30 -12.12 8.30
N PHE A 210 -15.22 -11.71 7.62
CA PHE A 210 -14.95 -10.29 7.33
C PHE A 210 -14.47 -10.01 5.89
N GLY A 211 -14.40 -11.04 5.05
CA GLY A 211 -13.98 -10.94 3.65
C GLY A 211 -12.45 -11.02 3.46
N PRO A 212 -11.99 -11.10 2.21
CA PRO A 212 -10.56 -11.28 1.88
C PRO A 212 -9.78 -9.96 1.80
N THR A 213 -10.37 -8.82 2.18
CA THR A 213 -9.74 -7.51 2.02
C THR A 213 -9.21 -6.98 3.35
N PRO A 214 -8.08 -6.22 3.36
CA PRO A 214 -7.57 -5.60 4.58
C PRO A 214 -8.59 -4.68 5.24
N LYS A 215 -9.30 -3.87 4.45
CA LYS A 215 -10.41 -3.03 4.91
C LYS A 215 -11.48 -3.85 5.62
N GLY A 216 -11.88 -4.99 5.08
CA GLY A 216 -12.86 -5.89 5.70
C GLY A 216 -12.37 -6.40 7.06
N GLN A 217 -11.13 -6.88 7.11
CA GLN A 217 -10.50 -7.36 8.35
C GLN A 217 -10.34 -6.26 9.41
N ILE A 218 -10.12 -5.00 9.00
CA ILE A 218 -9.99 -3.87 9.92
C ILE A 218 -11.35 -3.42 10.46
N THR A 219 -12.32 -3.24 9.57
CA THR A 219 -13.58 -2.55 9.89
C THR A 219 -14.65 -3.48 10.49
N GLY A 220 -14.41 -4.79 10.43
CA GLY A 220 -15.23 -5.84 11.03
C GLY A 220 -15.54 -5.61 12.51
N LYS A 221 -16.74 -6.00 12.94
CA LYS A 221 -17.18 -5.82 14.34
C LYS A 221 -16.24 -6.59 15.28
N GLY A 222 -15.65 -5.89 16.25
CA GLY A 222 -14.78 -6.47 17.27
C GLY A 222 -13.35 -6.80 16.80
N GLN A 223 -12.94 -6.31 15.63
CA GLN A 223 -11.61 -6.58 15.08
C GLN A 223 -10.53 -5.70 15.70
N PHE A 224 -10.63 -4.38 15.50
CA PHE A 224 -9.67 -3.41 16.00
C PHE A 224 -10.37 -2.35 16.84
N SER A 225 -10.05 -2.32 18.12
CA SER A 225 -10.68 -1.39 19.06
C SER A 225 -10.31 0.07 18.76
N VAL A 226 -9.12 0.29 18.17
CA VAL A 226 -8.71 1.63 17.73
C VAL A 226 -9.60 2.18 16.63
N TYR A 227 -10.19 1.32 15.79
CA TYR A 227 -11.08 1.72 14.69
C TYR A 227 -12.47 2.12 15.21
N LYS A 228 -13.01 1.37 16.17
CA LYS A 228 -14.33 1.59 16.79
C LYS A 228 -14.19 1.78 18.30
N GLY A 229 -13.75 2.97 18.71
CA GLY A 229 -13.82 3.44 20.10
C GLY A 229 -15.09 4.28 20.35
N PRO A 230 -15.46 4.56 21.62
CA PRO A 230 -16.47 5.58 21.91
C PRO A 230 -15.96 6.95 21.40
N GLY A 231 -16.56 7.47 20.33
CA GLY A 231 -16.15 8.69 19.62
C GLY A 231 -15.42 8.41 18.30
N VAL A 232 -14.61 9.35 17.84
CA VAL A 232 -13.70 9.13 16.71
C VAL A 232 -12.61 8.15 17.18
N GLY A 233 -12.44 7.01 16.51
CA GLY A 233 -11.50 5.98 16.92
C GLY A 233 -10.07 6.50 17.08
N ALA A 234 -9.27 5.90 17.96
CA ALA A 234 -7.89 6.32 18.25
C ALA A 234 -6.96 6.32 17.02
N TYR A 235 -7.35 5.65 15.94
CA TYR A 235 -6.68 5.68 14.64
C TYR A 235 -6.78 7.05 13.93
N ALA A 236 -7.85 7.81 14.15
CA ALA A 236 -8.14 9.02 13.36
C ALA A 236 -7.14 10.16 13.55
N LYS A 237 -6.38 10.18 14.65
CA LYS A 237 -5.26 11.13 14.80
C LYS A 237 -4.10 10.86 13.84
N TYR A 238 -4.07 9.66 13.25
CA TYR A 238 -3.05 9.22 12.30
C TYR A 238 -3.54 9.26 10.84
N THR A 239 -4.81 9.56 10.57
CA THR A 239 -5.29 9.70 9.18
C THR A 239 -4.75 10.97 8.53
N GLY A 240 -4.73 11.01 7.20
CA GLY A 240 -4.29 12.19 6.44
C GLY A 240 -2.77 12.40 6.46
N GLY A 241 -2.00 11.32 6.67
CA GLY A 241 -0.53 11.36 6.62
C GLY A 241 0.18 11.65 7.94
N ASN A 242 -0.55 11.76 9.07
CA ASN A 242 0.02 11.97 10.42
C ASN A 242 0.65 10.68 11.03
N VAL A 243 1.10 9.77 10.17
CA VAL A 243 1.66 8.45 10.51
C VAL A 243 3.19 8.55 10.50
N PRO A 244 3.90 7.99 11.50
CA PRO A 244 5.36 7.88 11.43
C PRO A 244 5.81 7.14 10.16
N GLU A 245 6.86 7.62 9.51
CA GLU A 245 7.34 7.05 8.24
C GLU A 245 7.77 5.60 8.38
N THR A 246 8.34 5.25 9.53
CA THR A 246 8.68 3.87 9.90
C THR A 246 7.48 2.92 9.83
N VAL A 247 6.30 3.38 10.24
CA VAL A 247 5.07 2.59 10.20
C VAL A 247 4.56 2.47 8.77
N LYS A 248 4.63 3.55 7.97
CA LYS A 248 4.24 3.50 6.55
C LYS A 248 5.08 2.47 5.79
N LYS A 249 6.41 2.52 5.97
CA LYS A 249 7.34 1.55 5.37
C LYS A 249 6.96 0.11 5.75
N ALA A 250 6.71 -0.16 7.03
CA ALA A 250 6.32 -1.49 7.49
C ALA A 250 5.01 -1.99 6.85
N VAL A 251 4.02 -1.11 6.70
CA VAL A 251 2.74 -1.45 6.05
C VAL A 251 2.94 -1.69 4.55
N ASP A 252 3.74 -0.86 3.86
CA ASP A 252 4.00 -1.02 2.44
C ASP A 252 4.80 -2.30 2.14
N ASP A 253 5.81 -2.60 2.94
CA ASP A 253 6.55 -3.88 2.85
C ASP A 253 5.57 -5.06 3.04
N ALA A 254 4.63 -4.94 3.99
CA ALA A 254 3.60 -5.95 4.20
C ALA A 254 2.67 -6.11 3.00
N LEU A 255 2.14 -5.02 2.44
CA LEU A 255 1.30 -5.05 1.25
C LEU A 255 2.01 -5.67 0.03
N ASN A 256 3.33 -5.52 -0.03
CA ASN A 256 4.21 -6.09 -1.06
C ASN A 256 4.74 -7.49 -0.72
N GLY A 257 4.12 -8.19 0.22
CA GLY A 257 4.38 -9.63 0.43
C GLY A 257 5.46 -9.96 1.47
N VAL A 258 5.95 -8.98 2.22
CA VAL A 258 6.80 -9.24 3.42
C VAL A 258 5.90 -9.59 4.61
N ARG A 259 6.22 -10.63 5.36
CA ARG A 259 5.60 -10.90 6.67
C ARG A 259 6.71 -11.13 7.67
N ASN A 260 6.51 -10.74 8.93
CA ASN A 260 7.44 -11.11 10.00
C ASN A 260 6.84 -12.06 11.04
N CYS A 261 5.58 -12.47 10.87
CA CYS A 261 4.98 -13.56 11.66
C CYS A 261 3.80 -14.21 10.94
N SER A 262 3.45 -15.44 11.37
CA SER A 262 2.30 -16.22 10.89
C SER A 262 1.08 -16.14 11.82
N TYR A 263 1.14 -15.30 12.85
CA TYR A 263 0.07 -15.13 13.84
C TYR A 263 -1.21 -14.57 13.22
N MET A 264 -2.32 -14.82 13.90
CA MET A 264 -3.66 -14.39 13.49
C MET A 264 -4.29 -13.43 14.49
N SER A 265 -3.70 -13.25 15.66
CA SER A 265 -4.23 -12.41 16.73
C SER A 265 -3.12 -11.81 17.57
N PHE A 266 -3.42 -10.65 18.15
CA PHE A 266 -2.55 -10.03 19.13
C PHE A 266 -3.39 -9.33 20.21
N ARG A 267 -2.74 -8.99 21.33
CA ARG A 267 -3.27 -8.10 22.36
C ARG A 267 -2.19 -7.13 22.85
N SER A 268 -2.64 -6.06 23.51
CA SER A 268 -1.76 -5.12 24.17
C SER A 268 -0.76 -5.81 25.11
N ASN A 269 0.41 -5.20 25.30
CA ASN A 269 1.44 -5.70 26.22
C ASN A 269 0.91 -5.92 27.65
N SER A 270 -0.05 -5.10 28.10
CA SER A 270 -0.69 -5.25 29.42
C SER A 270 -1.52 -6.53 29.58
N SER A 271 -1.84 -7.23 28.50
CA SER A 271 -2.60 -8.48 28.51
C SER A 271 -1.71 -9.68 28.80
N THR A 272 -1.11 -9.75 29.99
CA THR A 272 -0.16 -10.81 30.39
C THR A 272 -0.71 -12.24 30.34
N LYS A 273 -2.04 -12.41 30.27
CA LYS A 273 -2.72 -13.69 30.05
C LYS A 273 -2.81 -14.12 28.57
N PHE A 274 -2.26 -13.33 27.65
CA PHE A 274 -2.35 -13.54 26.20
C PHE A 274 -0.96 -13.58 25.58
N GLY A 275 -0.44 -14.77 25.27
CA GLY A 275 0.84 -14.95 24.59
C GLY A 275 2.07 -14.37 25.34
N ASN A 276 3.24 -14.94 25.09
CA ASN A 276 4.52 -14.36 25.52
C ASN A 276 5.44 -14.07 24.33
N ASN A 277 4.85 -13.99 23.13
CA ASN A 277 5.53 -13.73 21.88
C ASN A 277 5.39 -12.24 21.57
N MET A 278 6.49 -11.51 21.67
CA MET A 278 6.57 -10.07 21.39
C MET A 278 7.84 -9.87 20.56
N ILE A 279 7.75 -9.06 19.50
CA ILE A 279 8.91 -8.73 18.66
C ILE A 279 9.71 -7.57 19.23
N THR A 280 9.05 -6.65 19.93
CA THR A 280 9.67 -5.57 20.71
C THR A 280 9.23 -5.66 22.18
N ALA A 281 10.03 -5.10 23.09
CA ALA A 281 9.73 -5.17 24.53
C ALA A 281 8.46 -4.40 24.93
N SER A 282 8.13 -3.33 24.19
CA SER A 282 6.92 -2.50 24.35
C SER A 282 5.73 -2.94 23.50
N GLY A 283 5.96 -3.80 22.51
CA GLY A 283 4.99 -4.16 21.48
C GLY A 283 3.90 -5.11 21.93
N ASN A 284 3.15 -5.59 20.96
CA ASN A 284 2.01 -6.46 21.22
C ASN A 284 2.44 -7.89 21.56
N ARG A 285 1.53 -8.63 22.18
CA ARG A 285 1.64 -10.06 22.43
C ARG A 285 0.85 -10.83 21.39
N TYR A 286 1.47 -11.78 20.70
CA TYR A 286 0.92 -12.45 19.51
C TYR A 286 0.57 -13.93 19.74
N ARG A 287 -0.44 -14.42 19.00
CA ARG A 287 -0.91 -15.82 18.97
C ARG A 287 -1.60 -16.18 17.66
#